data_AF-A0A1I1AQR9-F1
#
_entry.id   AF-A0A1I1AQR9-F1
#
_cell.length_a   1.000
_cell.length_b   1.000
_cell.length_c   1.000
_cell.angle_alpha   90.00
_cell.angle_beta   90.00
_cell.angle_gamma   90.00
#
_symmetry.space_group_name_H-M   'P 1'
#
loop_
_entity.id
_entity.type
_entity.pdbx_description
1 polymer ?
#
loop_
_entity_poly.entity_id
_entity_poly.type
_entity_poly.pdbx_seq_one_letter_code
_entity_poly.pdbx_strand_id
1 'polypeptide(L)'
;MHPDHITNENLVSTDFARTEKARFLQSITRSKRTKTVYLAPGIPAHSVWMTDVSAMDRRSVKAQLAGRGDYRVAWWELNCLIHRLLKPRASLEHVMYAFHTRHHVITPSRSPDWNWPMISGARSEPLDKMAPSLACVALSVRYNNQRETIMSHKKNNNDDFLTAVGGTILAWGLLAMMWATTTIMLAIFFLLKRPISRALHLEWCSTSWSSTKLLYGPIKCLAGILFLFMLVGASRKLSVTHAHADQIMAGVLKLCAGLSGGLLFNILHWMEQYSKDPAIQKKMAGIAAERYVQKLIEDCRTKDLPVSRSLHGKLFVFNEHTPNEFSVEVDHMLITERNVFVIETKCKSGTLSTGADFPTWKVSSPYGDSQMRNALKQVKNAARVLQRQTALPCELIPLVAIKGNDVKIVDGPTNVLVAAEIGNVLRAFEHGKPHPILDPASVIAMLLPHVNDDPAAMKRHVERANAARVRAEMTEIVNAASIR
;
A
#
# COMPACT_ATOMS: atom_id res chain seq x y z
N MET A 1 9.98 41.87 38.63
CA MET A 1 10.49 40.55 39.05
C MET A 1 9.43 39.52 38.70
N HIS A 2 9.77 38.54 37.86
CA HIS A 2 8.87 37.47 37.41
C HIS A 2 8.67 36.44 38.54
N PRO A 3 7.43 35.99 38.85
CA PRO A 3 7.15 35.14 40.01
C PRO A 3 7.43 33.64 39.83
N ASP A 4 8.09 33.20 38.75
CA ASP A 4 8.14 31.77 38.38
C ASP A 4 9.53 31.13 38.45
N HIS A 5 10.40 31.53 39.39
CA HIS A 5 11.65 30.81 39.63
C HIS A 5 11.49 29.74 40.72
N ILE A 6 11.54 28.47 40.32
CA ILE A 6 11.65 27.33 41.23
C ILE A 6 13.02 27.40 41.92
N THR A 7 13.02 27.57 43.25
CA THR A 7 14.22 27.54 44.09
C THR A 7 14.40 26.15 44.71
N ASN A 8 15.63 25.82 45.14
CA ASN A 8 15.92 24.51 45.77
C ASN A 8 15.12 24.27 47.05
N GLU A 9 14.75 25.33 47.78
CA GLU A 9 13.89 25.24 48.97
C GLU A 9 12.44 24.87 48.64
N ASN A 10 11.95 25.27 47.47
CA ASN A 10 10.57 25.01 47.04
C ASN A 10 10.43 23.68 46.26
N LEU A 11 11.55 23.05 45.89
CA LEU A 11 11.57 21.79 45.14
C LEU A 11 11.03 20.61 45.96
N VAL A 12 11.22 20.63 47.28
CA VAL A 12 10.88 19.51 48.18
C VAL A 12 9.46 19.61 48.74
N SER A 13 8.91 20.83 48.82
CA SER A 13 7.55 21.09 49.31
C SER A 13 6.49 21.10 48.20
N THR A 14 6.90 21.16 46.94
CA THR A 14 5.99 21.13 45.79
C THR A 14 5.57 19.70 45.50
N ASP A 15 4.34 19.34 45.89
CA ASP A 15 3.70 18.12 45.41
C ASP A 15 3.39 18.29 43.91
N PHE A 16 4.33 17.82 43.07
CA PHE A 16 4.25 17.92 41.62
C PHE A 16 3.02 17.20 41.07
N ALA A 17 2.59 16.10 41.69
CA ALA A 17 1.39 15.36 41.28
C ALA A 17 0.12 16.18 41.53
N ARG A 18 0.05 16.92 42.65
CA ARG A 18 -1.08 17.82 42.95
C ARG A 18 -1.09 19.05 42.05
N THR A 19 0.08 19.60 41.75
CA THR A 19 0.24 20.78 40.86
C THR A 19 -0.08 20.43 39.41
N GLU A 20 0.34 19.27 38.92
CA GLU A 20 -0.01 18.75 37.59
C GLU A 20 -1.47 18.36 37.50
N LYS A 21 -2.05 17.74 38.54
CA LYS A 21 -3.48 17.46 38.61
C LYS A 21 -4.32 18.75 38.59
N ALA A 22 -3.88 19.80 39.28
CA ALA A 22 -4.55 21.10 39.24
C ALA A 22 -4.47 21.75 37.85
N ARG A 23 -3.30 21.74 37.20
CA ARG A 23 -3.15 22.21 35.81
C ARG A 23 -3.97 21.38 34.82
N PHE A 24 -4.00 20.06 34.98
CA PHE A 24 -4.81 19.17 34.15
C PHE A 24 -6.30 19.48 34.32
N LEU A 25 -6.78 19.61 35.56
CA LEU A 25 -8.17 19.98 35.85
C LEU A 25 -8.52 21.39 35.35
N GLN A 26 -7.58 22.34 35.35
CA GLN A 26 -7.76 23.66 34.75
C GLN A 26 -7.70 23.63 33.21
N SER A 27 -6.98 22.67 32.62
CA SER A 27 -6.91 22.46 31.17
C SER A 27 -8.17 21.78 30.60
N ILE A 28 -8.98 21.15 31.47
CA ILE A 28 -10.32 20.70 31.12
C ILE A 28 -11.20 21.95 30.99
N THR A 29 -11.28 22.44 29.76
CA THR A 29 -12.09 23.61 29.38
C THR A 29 -13.54 23.38 29.82
N ARG A 30 -14.11 24.39 30.50
CA ARG A 30 -15.53 24.50 30.86
C ARG A 30 -16.44 23.96 29.75
N SER A 31 -17.46 23.21 30.18
CA SER A 31 -18.42 22.44 29.37
C SER A 31 -18.62 22.97 27.94
N LYS A 32 -18.23 22.15 26.96
CA LYS A 32 -18.74 22.30 25.59
C LYS A 32 -20.27 22.21 25.69
N ARG A 33 -20.95 23.29 25.30
CA ARG A 33 -22.40 23.28 25.08
C ARG A 33 -22.75 22.05 24.26
N THR A 34 -23.54 21.15 24.84
CA THR A 34 -24.08 19.98 24.17
C THR A 34 -24.91 20.47 22.98
N LYS A 35 -24.40 20.32 21.76
CA LYS A 35 -25.22 20.52 20.55
C LYS A 35 -26.16 19.34 20.45
N THR A 36 -27.47 19.60 20.39
CA THR A 36 -28.48 18.59 20.09
C THR A 36 -28.24 18.09 18.67
N VAL A 37 -27.78 16.85 18.52
CA VAL A 37 -27.62 16.19 17.21
C VAL A 37 -28.88 15.38 16.94
N TYR A 38 -29.33 15.33 15.69
CA TYR A 38 -30.53 14.60 15.29
C TYR A 38 -30.15 13.36 14.49
N LEU A 39 -30.71 12.18 14.84
CA LEU A 39 -30.51 10.93 14.09
C LEU A 39 -31.24 10.95 12.75
N ALA A 40 -32.36 11.69 12.70
CA ALA A 40 -33.19 11.99 11.54
C ALA A 40 -33.92 13.31 11.81
N PRO A 41 -34.53 13.99 10.81
CA PRO A 41 -35.25 15.25 11.05
C PRO A 41 -36.26 15.12 12.21
N GLY A 42 -36.02 15.85 13.30
CA GLY A 42 -36.88 15.86 14.49
C GLY A 42 -36.58 14.83 15.59
N ILE A 43 -35.65 13.88 15.42
CA ILE A 43 -35.30 12.87 16.44
C ILE A 43 -33.98 13.21 17.13
N PRO A 44 -33.97 13.80 18.34
CA PRO A 44 -32.74 14.13 19.05
C PRO A 44 -32.00 12.86 19.52
N ALA A 45 -30.71 12.81 19.24
CA ALA A 45 -29.80 11.75 19.65
C ALA A 45 -29.38 11.98 21.11
N HIS A 46 -30.06 11.33 22.05
CA HIS A 46 -29.63 11.32 23.45
C HIS A 46 -28.53 10.25 23.65
N SER A 47 -27.49 10.58 24.41
CA SER A 47 -26.46 9.63 24.88
C SER A 47 -25.46 9.10 23.84
N VAL A 48 -25.22 9.81 22.73
CA VAL A 48 -24.12 9.47 21.80
C VAL A 48 -22.81 10.06 22.34
N TRP A 49 -21.83 9.19 22.62
CA TRP A 49 -20.51 9.62 23.06
C TRP A 49 -19.85 10.49 21.96
N MET A 50 -19.58 11.76 22.28
CA MET A 50 -19.01 12.77 21.38
C MET A 50 -17.57 12.47 20.91
N THR A 51 -16.97 11.38 21.37
CA THR A 51 -15.63 10.94 20.98
C THR A 51 -15.80 9.70 20.12
N ASP A 52 -15.26 9.72 18.91
CA ASP A 52 -15.23 8.54 18.05
C ASP A 52 -14.30 7.48 18.65
N VAL A 53 -14.85 6.69 19.58
CA VAL A 53 -14.15 5.62 20.29
C VAL A 53 -13.64 4.57 19.30
N SER A 54 -14.31 4.44 18.14
CA SER A 54 -13.91 3.52 17.08
C SER A 54 -12.62 3.97 16.38
N ALA A 55 -12.32 5.26 16.29
CA ALA A 55 -11.05 5.72 15.69
C ALA A 55 -9.83 5.43 16.57
N MET A 56 -10.05 5.31 17.89
CA MET A 56 -9.00 5.07 18.90
C MET A 56 -8.86 3.59 19.26
N ASP A 57 -9.94 2.80 19.14
CA ASP A 57 -9.88 1.35 19.30
C ASP A 57 -9.30 0.68 18.06
N ARG A 58 -8.09 0.11 18.20
CA ARG A 58 -7.43 -0.66 17.14
C ARG A 58 -8.27 -1.84 16.67
N ARG A 59 -9.23 -2.33 17.46
CA ARG A 59 -10.10 -3.45 17.08
C ARG A 59 -11.27 -3.04 16.19
N SER A 60 -11.48 -1.74 15.96
CA SER A 60 -12.62 -1.27 15.17
C SER A 60 -12.43 -1.49 13.67
N VAL A 61 -13.54 -1.69 12.97
CA VAL A 61 -13.60 -1.74 11.49
C VAL A 61 -13.03 -0.47 10.86
N LYS A 62 -13.22 0.68 11.52
CA LYS A 62 -12.72 1.99 11.06
C LYS A 62 -11.19 2.06 11.14
N ALA A 63 -10.58 1.55 12.20
CA ALA A 63 -9.13 1.44 12.33
C ALA A 63 -8.55 0.47 11.28
N GLN A 64 -9.25 -0.64 11.02
CA GLN A 64 -8.83 -1.65 10.04
C GLN A 64 -8.86 -1.12 8.59
N LEU A 65 -9.90 -0.40 8.21
CA LEU A 65 -9.98 0.28 6.90
C LEU A 65 -8.94 1.40 6.76
N ALA A 66 -8.50 1.99 7.86
CA ALA A 66 -7.44 2.99 7.91
C ALA A 66 -6.02 2.41 8.03
N GLY A 67 -5.84 1.08 7.93
CA GLY A 67 -4.53 0.41 8.02
C GLY A 67 -3.89 0.41 9.42
N ARG A 68 -4.63 0.85 10.44
CA ARG A 68 -4.22 0.95 11.85
C ARG A 68 -4.87 -0.13 12.73
N GLY A 69 -5.68 -1.00 12.12
CA GLY A 69 -6.44 -2.02 12.82
C GLY A 69 -5.56 -3.15 13.35
N ASP A 70 -5.99 -3.72 14.47
CA ASP A 70 -5.43 -4.94 15.02
C ASP A 70 -5.83 -6.11 14.12
N TYR A 71 -4.89 -6.57 13.29
CA TYR A 71 -5.10 -7.71 12.40
C TYR A 71 -5.48 -8.99 13.17
N ARG A 72 -5.38 -9.02 14.51
CA ARG A 72 -5.87 -10.12 15.35
C ARG A 72 -7.33 -10.45 15.10
N VAL A 73 -8.20 -9.48 14.78
CA VAL A 73 -9.61 -9.77 14.46
C VAL A 73 -9.74 -10.51 13.14
N ALA A 74 -9.08 -10.05 12.07
CA ALA A 74 -9.08 -10.77 10.78
C ALA A 74 -8.41 -12.15 10.90
N TRP A 75 -7.33 -12.25 11.68
CA TRP A 75 -6.67 -13.51 11.98
C TRP A 75 -7.56 -14.44 12.81
N TRP A 76 -8.34 -13.90 13.74
CA TRP A 76 -9.29 -14.66 14.55
C TRP A 76 -10.44 -15.20 13.69
N GLU A 77 -11.01 -14.37 12.82
CA GLU A 77 -12.03 -14.78 11.86
C GLU A 77 -11.50 -15.86 10.90
N LEU A 78 -10.29 -15.69 10.37
CA LEU A 78 -9.63 -16.69 9.54
C LEU A 78 -9.38 -17.99 10.31
N ASN A 79 -8.91 -17.91 11.56
CA ASN A 79 -8.69 -19.06 12.42
C ASN A 79 -10.01 -19.79 12.74
N CYS A 80 -11.08 -19.06 13.03
CA CYS A 80 -12.42 -19.60 13.23
C CYS A 80 -12.95 -20.28 11.97
N LEU A 81 -12.76 -19.69 10.80
CA LEU A 81 -13.13 -20.28 9.51
C LEU A 81 -12.38 -21.58 9.26
N ILE A 82 -11.06 -21.59 9.45
CA ILE A 82 -10.23 -22.80 9.32
C ILE A 82 -10.70 -23.89 10.29
N HIS A 83 -11.01 -23.54 11.54
CA HIS A 83 -11.51 -24.52 12.51
C HIS A 83 -12.91 -25.04 12.19
N ARG A 84 -13.83 -24.18 11.72
CA ARG A 84 -15.16 -24.62 11.25
C ARG A 84 -15.05 -25.61 10.08
N LEU A 85 -14.10 -25.40 9.17
CA LEU A 85 -13.90 -26.26 8.01
C LEU A 85 -13.17 -27.57 8.34
N LEU A 86 -12.14 -27.53 9.20
CA LEU A 86 -11.26 -28.67 9.45
C LEU A 86 -11.59 -29.46 10.72
N LYS A 87 -12.19 -28.82 11.73
CA LYS A 87 -12.52 -29.42 13.03
C LYS A 87 -13.85 -28.86 13.57
N PRO A 88 -14.99 -29.21 12.94
CA PRO A 88 -16.29 -28.61 13.27
C PRO A 88 -16.77 -28.89 14.71
N ARG A 89 -16.19 -29.88 15.40
CA ARG A 89 -16.48 -30.22 16.80
C ARG A 89 -15.47 -29.64 17.80
N ALA A 90 -14.55 -28.78 17.38
CA ALA A 90 -13.60 -28.16 18.30
C ALA A 90 -14.33 -27.19 19.26
N SER A 91 -14.03 -27.30 20.56
CA SER A 91 -14.52 -26.33 21.54
C SER A 91 -13.91 -24.95 21.30
N LEU A 92 -14.60 -23.89 21.73
CA LEU A 92 -14.11 -22.52 21.63
C LEU A 92 -12.73 -22.35 22.29
N GLU A 93 -12.52 -22.99 23.44
CA GLU A 93 -11.23 -23.00 24.15
C GLU A 93 -10.10 -23.58 23.29
N HIS A 94 -10.37 -24.66 22.55
CA HIS A 94 -9.38 -25.25 21.64
C HIS A 94 -9.09 -24.33 20.45
N VAL A 95 -10.10 -23.64 19.92
CA VAL A 95 -9.95 -22.65 18.84
C VAL A 95 -9.14 -21.44 19.31
N MET A 96 -9.38 -20.96 20.54
CA MET A 96 -8.63 -19.89 21.20
C MET A 96 -7.18 -20.30 21.45
N TYR A 97 -6.94 -21.48 22.01
CA TYR A 97 -5.59 -21.99 22.25
C TYR A 97 -4.78 -22.10 20.94
N ALA A 98 -5.38 -22.63 19.88
CA ALA A 98 -4.74 -22.74 18.56
C ALA A 98 -4.44 -21.38 17.94
N PHE A 99 -5.34 -20.41 18.10
CA PHE A 99 -5.12 -19.03 17.67
C PHE A 99 -3.91 -18.40 18.38
N HIS A 100 -3.87 -18.48 19.71
CA HIS A 100 -2.76 -17.92 20.49
C HIS A 100 -1.43 -18.58 20.14
N THR A 101 -1.40 -19.90 20.02
CA THR A 101 -0.19 -20.66 19.65
C THR A 101 0.33 -20.24 18.28
N ARG A 102 -0.54 -20.14 17.26
CA ARG A 102 -0.16 -19.71 15.90
C ARG A 102 0.27 -18.25 15.86
N HIS A 103 -0.45 -17.38 16.57
CA HIS A 103 -0.15 -15.96 16.65
C HIS A 103 1.24 -15.70 17.27
N HIS A 104 1.61 -16.46 18.31
CA HIS A 104 2.94 -16.38 18.91
C HIS A 104 4.07 -16.87 17.99
N VAL A 105 3.80 -17.86 17.13
CA VAL A 105 4.79 -18.34 16.14
C VAL A 105 4.96 -17.34 14.98
N ILE A 106 3.89 -16.66 14.57
CA ILE A 106 3.88 -15.78 13.39
C ILE A 106 4.31 -14.34 13.72
N THR A 107 4.18 -13.92 14.97
CA THR A 107 4.62 -12.58 15.42
C THR A 107 6.04 -12.69 15.96
N PRO A 108 7.10 -12.30 15.22
CA PRO A 108 8.45 -12.30 15.78
C PRO A 108 8.48 -11.26 16.90
N SER A 109 8.83 -11.70 18.11
CA SER A 109 8.92 -10.86 19.30
C SER A 109 9.95 -9.74 19.11
N ARG A 110 9.48 -8.49 18.98
CA ARG A 110 10.31 -7.31 19.27
C ARG A 110 10.32 -7.04 20.78
N SER A 111 11.31 -7.65 21.45
CA SER A 111 11.97 -7.32 22.73
C SER A 111 11.14 -7.18 24.02
N PRO A 112 11.83 -7.01 25.17
CA PRO A 112 12.00 -7.97 26.26
C PRO A 112 10.99 -7.70 27.40
N ASP A 113 11.15 -8.41 28.51
CA ASP A 113 10.37 -8.27 29.76
C ASP A 113 9.05 -9.01 29.80
N TRP A 114 9.09 -10.33 30.00
CA TRP A 114 8.17 -11.02 30.89
C TRP A 114 8.89 -12.23 31.53
N ASN A 115 9.41 -12.02 32.74
CA ASN A 115 9.71 -13.10 33.68
C ASN A 115 8.37 -13.66 34.17
N TRP A 116 8.22 -14.99 34.20
CA TRP A 116 7.43 -15.71 35.21
C TRP A 116 7.97 -17.15 35.33
N PRO A 117 7.82 -17.81 36.50
CA PRO A 117 8.79 -18.75 37.04
C PRO A 117 8.62 -20.17 36.52
N MET A 118 9.74 -20.89 36.55
CA MET A 118 9.83 -22.34 36.39
C MET A 118 8.84 -23.07 37.31
N ILE A 119 8.13 -24.04 36.73
CA ILE A 119 7.77 -25.27 37.45
C ILE A 119 8.66 -26.37 36.89
N SER A 120 9.66 -26.73 37.70
CA SER A 120 10.49 -27.91 37.62
C SER A 120 9.68 -29.17 37.93
N GLY A 121 9.83 -30.23 37.13
CA GLY A 121 9.14 -31.51 37.35
C GLY A 121 9.68 -32.62 36.46
N ALA A 122 10.91 -33.05 36.77
CA ALA A 122 11.66 -34.21 36.27
C ALA A 122 10.84 -35.41 35.73
N ARG A 123 11.32 -36.02 34.62
CA ARG A 123 12.14 -37.25 34.72
C ARG A 123 12.79 -37.62 33.38
N SER A 124 14.11 -37.64 33.43
CA SER A 124 15.05 -38.25 32.51
C SER A 124 15.22 -39.74 32.82
N GLU A 125 15.44 -40.56 31.79
CA GLU A 125 16.44 -41.65 31.67
C GLU A 125 16.09 -42.60 30.49
N PRO A 126 17.03 -43.37 29.92
CA PRO A 126 18.25 -42.90 29.28
C PRO A 126 18.40 -43.46 27.83
N LEU A 127 19.28 -42.80 27.06
CA LEU A 127 19.89 -43.37 25.87
C LEU A 127 20.79 -44.53 26.29
N ASP A 128 20.58 -45.71 25.70
CA ASP A 128 21.67 -46.64 25.39
C ASP A 128 21.21 -47.65 24.34
N LYS A 129 21.79 -47.55 23.14
CA LYS A 129 22.39 -48.65 22.35
C LYS A 129 22.43 -48.35 20.85
N MET A 130 23.66 -48.15 20.38
CA MET A 130 24.28 -48.72 19.17
C MET A 130 23.64 -48.43 17.80
N ALA A 131 24.33 -47.58 17.04
CA ALA A 131 24.56 -47.78 15.60
C ALA A 131 25.78 -48.70 15.40
N PRO A 132 26.19 -49.12 14.18
CA PRO A 132 25.47 -49.31 12.90
C PRO A 132 25.74 -50.71 12.29
N SER A 133 24.99 -51.13 11.25
CA SER A 133 25.48 -52.17 10.33
C SER A 133 24.75 -52.15 8.98
N LEU A 134 25.53 -51.81 7.96
CA LEU A 134 25.31 -52.11 6.54
C LEU A 134 25.51 -53.62 6.32
N ALA A 135 24.54 -54.32 5.73
CA ALA A 135 24.72 -55.41 4.75
C ALA A 135 23.43 -56.24 4.57
N CYS A 136 23.31 -56.86 3.39
CA CYS A 136 22.34 -57.89 2.98
C CYS A 136 20.93 -57.45 2.56
N VAL A 137 20.84 -56.86 1.38
CA VAL A 137 19.73 -57.15 0.44
C VAL A 137 20.28 -58.11 -0.62
N ALA A 138 20.18 -59.40 -0.36
CA ALA A 138 20.32 -60.45 -1.36
C ALA A 138 19.63 -61.73 -0.84
N LEU A 139 18.87 -62.37 -1.73
CA LEU A 139 18.23 -63.69 -1.59
C LEU A 139 17.04 -63.79 -0.61
N SER A 140 15.81 -63.68 -1.16
CA SER A 140 14.77 -64.70 -0.97
C SER A 140 13.49 -64.37 -1.74
N VAL A 141 13.54 -64.39 -3.09
CA VAL A 141 12.33 -64.63 -3.92
C VAL A 141 12.74 -65.46 -5.14
N ARG A 142 13.06 -66.72 -4.90
CA ARG A 142 13.07 -67.79 -5.91
C ARG A 142 12.73 -69.08 -5.16
N TYR A 143 11.44 -69.40 -5.10
CA TYR A 143 10.87 -70.75 -5.12
C TYR A 143 9.37 -70.63 -4.80
N ASN A 144 8.57 -70.35 -5.83
CA ASN A 144 7.18 -70.80 -5.95
C ASN A 144 6.63 -70.40 -7.32
N ASN A 145 7.32 -70.85 -8.37
CA ASN A 145 6.83 -70.71 -9.74
C ASN A 145 6.98 -72.05 -10.45
N GLN A 146 6.26 -73.06 -9.96
CA GLN A 146 6.02 -74.31 -10.68
C GLN A 146 4.90 -75.14 -10.02
N ARG A 147 3.71 -74.57 -9.93
CA ARG A 147 2.45 -75.32 -9.83
C ARG A 147 1.30 -74.37 -10.09
N GLU A 148 0.99 -74.19 -11.37
CA GLU A 148 -0.36 -73.99 -11.89
C GLU A 148 -0.27 -73.93 -13.41
N THR A 149 0.00 -75.10 -13.98
CA THR A 149 -0.30 -75.36 -15.36
C THR A 149 -1.76 -75.84 -15.42
N ILE A 150 -2.50 -75.28 -16.37
CA ILE A 150 -3.76 -75.80 -16.92
C ILE A 150 -5.01 -75.42 -16.12
N MET A 151 -5.39 -74.15 -16.16
CA MET A 151 -6.80 -73.78 -16.33
C MET A 151 -6.93 -72.65 -17.35
N SER A 152 -7.55 -73.00 -18.48
CA SER A 152 -8.38 -72.14 -19.33
C SER A 152 -7.90 -70.69 -19.54
N HIS A 153 -7.10 -70.48 -20.58
CA HIS A 153 -6.85 -69.16 -21.13
C HIS A 153 -8.09 -68.68 -21.91
N LYS A 154 -9.18 -68.40 -21.20
CA LYS A 154 -10.29 -67.61 -21.72
C LYS A 154 -9.85 -66.16 -21.57
N LYS A 155 -9.31 -65.57 -22.64
CA LYS A 155 -8.91 -64.17 -22.72
C LYS A 155 -10.14 -63.32 -22.39
N ASN A 156 -10.24 -62.90 -21.13
CA ASN A 156 -11.38 -62.20 -20.60
C ASN A 156 -11.25 -60.73 -21.01
N ASN A 157 -11.61 -60.43 -22.27
CA ASN A 157 -11.60 -59.06 -22.82
C ASN A 157 -12.39 -58.05 -21.96
N ASN A 158 -13.21 -58.54 -21.02
CA ASN A 158 -13.97 -57.72 -20.08
C ASN A 158 -13.09 -57.07 -18.99
N ASP A 159 -11.97 -57.68 -18.59
CA ASP A 159 -11.11 -57.13 -17.53
C ASP A 159 -10.26 -55.95 -18.05
N ASP A 160 -9.79 -56.03 -19.30
CA ASP A 160 -9.11 -54.91 -19.98
C ASP A 160 -10.06 -53.72 -20.20
N PHE A 161 -11.33 -54.00 -20.51
CA PHE A 161 -12.35 -52.97 -20.69
C PHE A 161 -12.69 -52.25 -19.38
N LEU A 162 -12.91 -52.99 -18.29
CA LEU A 162 -13.18 -52.41 -16.96
C LEU A 162 -11.99 -51.57 -16.45
N THR A 163 -10.76 -52.02 -16.72
CA THR A 163 -9.55 -51.28 -16.34
C THR A 163 -9.38 -50.00 -17.16
N ALA A 164 -9.68 -50.04 -18.46
CA ALA A 164 -9.62 -48.87 -19.34
C ALA A 164 -10.71 -47.82 -19.04
N VAL A 165 -11.95 -48.27 -18.79
CA VAL A 165 -13.06 -47.39 -18.42
C VAL A 165 -12.82 -46.76 -17.04
N GLY A 166 -12.38 -47.55 -16.06
CA GLY A 166 -12.01 -47.05 -14.72
C GLY A 166 -10.88 -46.01 -14.77
N GLY A 167 -9.84 -46.26 -15.57
CA GLY A 167 -8.75 -45.30 -15.78
C GLY A 167 -9.22 -43.99 -16.42
N THR A 168 -10.12 -44.07 -17.39
CA THR A 168 -10.68 -42.89 -18.08
C THR A 168 -11.54 -42.04 -17.14
N ILE A 169 -12.43 -42.66 -16.35
CA ILE A 169 -13.26 -41.96 -15.36
C ILE A 169 -12.38 -41.26 -14.31
N LEU A 170 -11.33 -41.93 -13.81
CA LEU A 170 -10.38 -41.33 -12.87
C LEU A 170 -9.62 -40.16 -13.48
N ALA A 171 -9.20 -40.26 -14.75
CA ALA A 171 -8.52 -39.18 -15.45
C ALA A 171 -9.42 -37.95 -15.60
N TRP A 172 -10.68 -38.13 -16.01
CA TRP A 172 -11.66 -37.03 -16.12
C TRP A 172 -11.98 -36.41 -14.76
N GLY A 173 -12.13 -37.23 -13.71
CA GLY A 173 -12.35 -36.75 -12.34
C GLY A 173 -11.18 -35.89 -11.84
N LEU A 174 -9.94 -36.32 -12.09
CA LEU A 174 -8.74 -35.54 -11.75
C LEU A 174 -8.65 -34.24 -12.55
N LEU A 175 -8.97 -34.26 -13.84
CA LEU A 175 -9.00 -33.06 -14.68
C LEU A 175 -10.04 -32.04 -14.18
N ALA A 176 -11.24 -32.50 -13.85
CA ALA A 176 -12.30 -31.65 -13.29
C ALA A 176 -11.89 -31.03 -11.95
N MET A 177 -11.27 -31.81 -11.06
CA MET A 177 -10.73 -31.32 -9.79
C MET A 177 -9.62 -30.28 -9.97
N MET A 178 -8.69 -30.50 -10.91
CA MET A 178 -7.67 -29.52 -11.27
C MET A 178 -8.26 -28.23 -11.82
N TRP A 179 -9.27 -28.34 -12.68
CA TRP A 179 -9.95 -27.18 -13.25
C TRP A 179 -10.69 -26.38 -12.17
N ALA A 180 -11.45 -27.06 -11.30
CA ALA A 180 -12.16 -26.45 -10.18
C ALA A 180 -11.20 -25.74 -9.21
N THR A 181 -10.13 -26.41 -8.77
CA THR A 181 -9.12 -25.83 -7.86
C THR A 181 -8.41 -24.64 -8.48
N THR A 182 -8.03 -24.72 -9.76
CA THR A 182 -7.42 -23.59 -10.48
C THR A 182 -8.39 -22.41 -10.58
N THR A 183 -9.66 -22.67 -10.87
CA THR A 183 -10.70 -21.63 -10.97
C THR A 183 -10.93 -20.93 -9.63
N ILE A 184 -11.02 -21.69 -8.53
CA ILE A 184 -11.13 -21.15 -7.18
C ILE A 184 -9.90 -20.31 -6.82
N MET A 185 -8.68 -20.80 -7.12
CA MET A 185 -7.45 -20.04 -6.88
C MET A 185 -7.41 -18.73 -7.68
N LEU A 186 -7.80 -18.76 -8.96
CA LEU A 186 -7.88 -17.56 -9.78
C LEU A 186 -8.91 -16.56 -9.23
N ALA A 187 -10.07 -17.04 -8.76
CA ALA A 187 -11.08 -16.18 -8.12
C ALA A 187 -10.54 -15.54 -6.83
N ILE A 188 -9.87 -16.33 -5.97
CA ILE A 188 -9.22 -15.82 -4.75
C ILE A 188 -8.17 -14.76 -5.10
N PHE A 189 -7.27 -15.06 -6.04
CA PHE A 189 -6.22 -14.12 -6.43
C PHE A 189 -6.77 -12.88 -7.14
N PHE A 190 -7.86 -12.98 -7.90
CA PHE A 190 -8.54 -11.83 -8.47
C PHE A 190 -9.04 -10.87 -7.38
N LEU A 191 -9.70 -11.41 -6.34
CA LEU A 191 -10.16 -10.64 -5.19
C LEU A 191 -8.99 -10.05 -4.38
N LEU A 192 -7.90 -10.80 -4.27
CA LEU A 192 -6.70 -10.38 -3.53
C LEU A 192 -5.71 -9.54 -4.37
N LYS A 193 -5.92 -9.36 -5.67
CA LYS A 193 -5.02 -8.62 -6.56
C LYS A 193 -4.73 -7.23 -6.03
N ARG A 194 -5.77 -6.45 -5.74
CA ARG A 194 -5.63 -5.07 -5.28
C ARG A 194 -4.92 -4.94 -3.92
N PRO A 195 -5.31 -5.68 -2.85
CA PRO A 195 -4.60 -5.57 -1.58
C PRO A 195 -3.15 -6.06 -1.67
N ILE A 196 -2.87 -7.16 -2.38
CA ILE A 196 -1.51 -7.67 -2.56
C ILE A 196 -0.67 -6.69 -3.38
N SER A 197 -1.18 -6.21 -4.51
CA SER A 197 -0.48 -5.23 -5.35
C SER A 197 -0.11 -3.96 -4.58
N ARG A 198 -0.98 -3.50 -3.69
CA ARG A 198 -0.71 -2.34 -2.83
C ARG A 198 0.32 -2.65 -1.75
N ALA A 199 0.14 -3.76 -1.03
CA ALA A 199 1.04 -4.16 0.06
C ALA A 199 2.48 -4.41 -0.43
N LEU A 200 2.63 -4.99 -1.62
CA LEU A 200 3.93 -5.26 -2.24
C LEU A 200 4.41 -4.13 -3.17
N HIS A 201 3.67 -3.02 -3.27
CA HIS A 201 3.96 -1.92 -4.18
C HIS A 201 4.27 -2.36 -5.63
N LEU A 202 3.52 -3.34 -6.15
CA LEU A 202 3.81 -3.96 -7.45
C LEU A 202 3.78 -2.96 -8.62
N GLU A 203 2.93 -1.92 -8.55
CA GLU A 203 2.93 -0.81 -9.51
C GLU A 203 4.31 -0.13 -9.58
N TRP A 204 4.94 0.12 -8.43
CA TRP A 204 6.28 0.72 -8.33
C TRP A 204 7.37 -0.24 -8.79
N CYS A 205 7.33 -1.48 -8.32
CA CYS A 205 8.31 -2.47 -8.71
C CYS A 205 8.29 -2.70 -10.24
N SER A 206 7.11 -2.61 -10.87
CA SER A 206 6.96 -2.81 -12.33
C SER A 206 7.72 -1.78 -13.18
N THR A 207 7.94 -0.55 -12.70
CA THR A 207 8.66 0.49 -13.46
C THR A 207 10.17 0.33 -13.39
N SER A 208 10.68 -0.07 -12.23
CA SER A 208 12.11 -0.33 -12.01
C SER A 208 12.57 -1.56 -12.78
N TRP A 209 11.65 -2.46 -13.10
CA TRP A 209 11.94 -3.74 -13.73
C TRP A 209 11.89 -3.74 -15.26
N SER A 210 11.78 -2.56 -15.88
CA SER A 210 11.80 -2.42 -17.33
C SER A 210 13.09 -2.96 -17.96
N SER A 211 14.21 -2.94 -17.23
CA SER A 211 15.50 -3.51 -17.64
C SER A 211 15.55 -5.04 -17.66
N THR A 212 14.64 -5.73 -16.97
CA THR A 212 14.60 -7.20 -16.94
C THR A 212 13.36 -7.78 -17.63
N LYS A 213 12.73 -7.04 -18.54
CA LYS A 213 11.58 -7.52 -19.33
C LYS A 213 11.84 -8.90 -19.94
N LEU A 214 13.08 -9.18 -20.34
CA LEU A 214 13.51 -10.48 -20.88
C LEU A 214 13.42 -11.63 -19.87
N LEU A 215 13.59 -11.37 -18.57
CA LEU A 215 13.50 -12.38 -17.52
C LEU A 215 12.06 -12.75 -17.13
N TYR A 216 11.05 -11.95 -17.51
CA TYR A 216 9.65 -12.24 -17.18
C TYR A 216 9.14 -13.53 -17.80
N GLY A 217 9.38 -13.72 -19.10
CA GLY A 217 8.94 -14.90 -19.83
C GLY A 217 9.47 -16.19 -19.18
N PRO A 218 10.79 -16.32 -18.98
CA PRO A 218 11.40 -17.48 -18.32
C PRO A 218 10.92 -17.70 -16.89
N ILE A 219 10.89 -16.66 -16.03
CA ILE A 219 10.49 -16.83 -14.62
C ILE A 219 9.00 -17.20 -14.52
N LYS A 220 8.14 -16.59 -15.34
CA LYS A 220 6.71 -16.92 -15.40
C LYS A 220 6.48 -18.34 -15.91
N CYS A 221 7.23 -18.75 -16.94
CA CYS A 221 7.19 -20.12 -17.45
C CYS A 221 7.62 -21.12 -16.38
N LEU A 222 8.75 -20.85 -15.69
CA LEU A 222 9.25 -21.68 -14.60
C LEU A 222 8.23 -21.78 -13.44
N ALA A 223 7.63 -20.65 -13.03
CA ALA A 223 6.59 -20.65 -12.00
C ALA A 223 5.36 -21.45 -12.41
N GLY A 224 4.94 -21.37 -13.68
CA GLY A 224 3.86 -22.18 -14.24
C GLY A 224 4.20 -23.68 -14.28
N ILE A 225 5.41 -24.03 -14.69
CA ILE A 225 5.91 -25.42 -14.70
C ILE A 225 5.96 -25.97 -13.27
N LEU A 226 6.51 -25.22 -12.31
CA LEU A 226 6.54 -25.61 -10.89
C LEU A 226 5.13 -25.82 -10.34
N PHE A 227 4.19 -24.94 -10.67
CA PHE A 227 2.79 -25.07 -10.29
C PHE A 227 2.15 -26.36 -10.86
N LEU A 228 2.39 -26.66 -12.14
CA LEU A 228 1.92 -27.89 -12.78
C LEU A 228 2.54 -29.14 -12.16
N PHE A 229 3.85 -29.14 -11.89
CA PHE A 229 4.53 -30.25 -11.21
C PHE A 229 3.94 -30.51 -9.82
N MET A 230 3.62 -29.45 -9.07
CA MET A 230 2.97 -29.58 -7.76
C MET A 230 1.56 -30.19 -7.87
N LEU A 231 0.78 -29.80 -8.87
CA LEU A 231 -0.55 -30.37 -9.13
C LEU A 231 -0.48 -31.85 -9.53
N VAL A 232 0.40 -32.21 -10.46
CA VAL A 232 0.59 -33.61 -10.89
C VAL A 232 1.19 -34.47 -9.78
N GLY A 233 2.12 -33.93 -9.00
CA GLY A 233 2.67 -34.59 -7.82
C GLY A 233 1.63 -34.80 -6.72
N ALA A 234 0.61 -33.94 -6.63
CA ALA A 234 -0.51 -34.10 -5.72
C ALA A 234 -1.42 -35.27 -6.13
N SER A 235 -1.75 -35.40 -7.41
CA SER A 235 -2.68 -36.43 -7.90
C SER A 235 -2.14 -37.86 -7.78
N ARG A 236 -0.85 -38.09 -8.02
CA ARG A 236 -0.25 -39.44 -8.02
C ARG A 236 -0.24 -40.17 -6.66
N LYS A 237 -0.35 -39.46 -5.53
CA LYS A 237 -0.28 -40.06 -4.17
C LYS A 237 -1.64 -40.28 -3.50
N LEU A 238 -2.75 -39.97 -4.17
CA LEU A 238 -4.09 -40.34 -3.70
C LEU A 238 -4.41 -41.83 -3.91
N SER A 239 -3.49 -42.56 -4.53
CA SER A 239 -3.56 -44.00 -4.74
C SER A 239 -2.95 -44.74 -3.54
N VAL A 240 -3.82 -45.32 -2.70
CA VAL A 240 -3.60 -46.55 -1.92
C VAL A 240 -2.66 -46.47 -0.70
N THR A 241 -3.23 -46.35 0.52
CA THR A 241 -2.96 -47.16 1.75
C THR A 241 -3.59 -46.51 3.02
N HIS A 242 -3.87 -47.31 4.06
CA HIS A 242 -4.79 -47.01 5.18
C HIS A 242 -4.38 -45.94 6.22
N ALA A 243 -3.24 -45.25 6.08
CA ALA A 243 -2.83 -44.19 7.02
C ALA A 243 -3.45 -42.84 6.64
N HIS A 244 -4.73 -42.64 7.00
CA HIS A 244 -5.55 -41.49 6.60
C HIS A 244 -4.97 -40.13 7.06
N ALA A 245 -4.29 -40.08 8.21
CA ALA A 245 -3.74 -38.83 8.75
C ALA A 245 -2.55 -38.29 7.94
N ASP A 246 -1.62 -39.16 7.52
CA ASP A 246 -0.43 -38.78 6.75
C ASP A 246 -0.80 -38.32 5.35
N GLN A 247 -1.85 -38.91 4.76
CA GLN A 247 -2.37 -38.51 3.46
C GLN A 247 -3.03 -37.13 3.49
N ILE A 248 -3.81 -36.83 4.53
CA ILE A 248 -4.41 -35.50 4.71
C ILE A 248 -3.32 -34.46 4.89
N MET A 249 -2.33 -34.71 5.76
CA MET A 249 -1.24 -33.78 6.00
C MET A 249 -0.39 -33.55 4.73
N ALA A 250 -0.06 -34.60 3.99
CA ALA A 250 0.64 -34.49 2.72
C ALA A 250 -0.18 -33.71 1.66
N GLY A 251 -1.50 -33.91 1.62
CA GLY A 251 -2.41 -33.16 0.76
C GLY A 251 -2.43 -31.67 1.09
N VAL A 252 -2.54 -31.33 2.37
CA VAL A 252 -2.49 -29.94 2.85
C VAL A 252 -1.14 -29.29 2.51
N LEU A 253 -0.02 -29.97 2.76
CA LEU A 253 1.31 -29.44 2.47
C LEU A 253 1.49 -29.12 0.97
N LYS A 254 1.03 -30.03 0.10
CA LYS A 254 1.06 -29.82 -1.36
C LYS A 254 0.13 -28.68 -1.80
N LEU A 255 -1.05 -28.56 -1.20
CA LEU A 255 -1.95 -27.44 -1.47
C LEU A 255 -1.29 -26.12 -1.06
N CYS A 256 -0.68 -26.04 0.12
CA CYS A 256 0.05 -24.86 0.57
C CYS A 256 1.18 -24.49 -0.38
N ALA A 257 2.01 -25.45 -0.79
CA ALA A 257 3.09 -25.20 -1.74
C ALA A 257 2.57 -24.80 -3.14
N GLY A 258 1.48 -25.40 -3.61
CA GLY A 258 0.79 -25.01 -4.84
C GLY A 258 0.22 -23.59 -4.77
N LEU A 259 -0.36 -23.20 -3.64
CA LEU A 259 -0.84 -21.84 -3.38
C LEU A 259 0.29 -20.82 -3.41
N SER A 260 1.44 -21.11 -2.79
CA SER A 260 2.62 -20.24 -2.82
C SER A 260 3.17 -20.06 -4.25
N GLY A 261 3.29 -21.16 -5.00
CA GLY A 261 3.71 -21.11 -6.41
C GLY A 261 2.73 -20.33 -7.29
N GLY A 262 1.42 -20.57 -7.12
CA GLY A 262 0.37 -19.84 -7.82
C GLY A 262 0.35 -18.35 -7.47
N LEU A 263 0.61 -18.00 -6.21
CA LEU A 263 0.70 -16.60 -5.77
C LEU A 263 1.89 -15.90 -6.43
N LEU A 264 3.07 -16.53 -6.44
CA LEU A 264 4.26 -15.98 -7.09
C LEU A 264 4.03 -15.77 -8.59
N PHE A 265 3.44 -16.75 -9.28
CA PHE A 265 3.06 -16.63 -10.68
C PHE A 265 2.12 -15.43 -10.92
N ASN A 266 1.09 -15.27 -10.07
CA ASN A 266 0.14 -14.16 -10.20
C ASN A 266 0.79 -12.80 -9.93
N ILE A 267 1.67 -12.69 -8.93
CA ILE A 267 2.44 -11.47 -8.66
C ILE A 267 3.23 -11.07 -9.92
N LEU A 268 4.02 -12.00 -10.48
CA LEU A 268 4.81 -11.75 -11.69
C LEU A 268 3.92 -11.36 -12.87
N HIS A 269 2.78 -12.01 -13.02
CA HIS A 269 1.83 -11.69 -14.07
C HIS A 269 1.22 -10.28 -13.90
N TRP A 270 0.85 -9.88 -12.68
CA TRP A 270 0.33 -8.54 -12.43
C TRP A 270 1.39 -7.46 -12.65
N MET A 271 2.63 -7.73 -12.26
CA MET A 271 3.74 -6.82 -12.54
C MET A 271 3.96 -6.64 -14.04
N GLU A 272 3.90 -7.73 -14.82
CA GLU A 272 3.96 -7.68 -16.28
C GLU A 272 2.81 -6.82 -16.84
N GLN A 273 1.58 -7.04 -16.37
CA GLN A 273 0.41 -6.24 -16.77
C GLN A 273 0.61 -4.75 -16.46
N TYR A 274 1.05 -4.42 -15.24
CA TYR A 274 1.32 -3.03 -14.83
C TYR A 274 2.44 -2.38 -15.63
N SER A 275 3.46 -3.16 -16.02
CA SER A 275 4.55 -2.68 -16.88
C SER A 275 4.10 -2.30 -18.29
N LYS A 276 2.99 -2.91 -18.76
CA LYS A 276 2.41 -2.72 -20.09
C LYS A 276 1.27 -1.70 -20.10
N ASP A 277 0.64 -1.43 -18.97
CA ASP A 277 -0.47 -0.48 -18.84
C ASP A 277 0.05 0.98 -18.95
N PRO A 278 -0.30 1.70 -20.04
CA PRO A 278 0.18 3.07 -20.25
C PRO A 278 -0.28 4.05 -19.17
N ALA A 279 -1.46 3.86 -18.59
CA ALA A 279 -1.99 4.75 -17.55
C ALA A 279 -1.20 4.60 -16.25
N ILE A 280 -0.85 3.36 -15.89
CA ILE A 280 -0.01 3.08 -14.71
C ILE A 280 1.41 3.60 -14.96
N GLN A 281 2.01 3.33 -16.12
CA GLN A 281 3.35 3.84 -16.44
C GLN A 281 3.40 5.37 -16.39
N LYS A 282 2.38 6.05 -16.94
CA LYS A 282 2.25 7.52 -16.88
C LYS A 282 2.16 8.02 -15.44
N LYS A 283 1.31 7.41 -14.61
CA LYS A 283 1.16 7.76 -13.19
C LYS A 283 2.48 7.58 -12.44
N MET A 284 3.14 6.45 -12.62
CA MET A 284 4.40 6.14 -11.96
C MET A 284 5.54 7.06 -12.41
N ALA A 285 5.58 7.44 -13.69
CA ALA A 285 6.53 8.43 -14.19
C ALA A 285 6.32 9.81 -13.56
N GLY A 286 5.05 10.20 -13.31
CA GLY A 286 4.70 11.39 -12.54
C GLY A 286 5.26 11.35 -11.11
N ILE A 287 4.96 10.29 -10.36
CA ILE A 287 5.47 10.12 -8.98
C ILE A 287 7.00 10.11 -8.95
N ALA A 288 7.65 9.47 -9.92
CA ALA A 288 9.11 9.47 -10.03
C ALA A 288 9.68 10.86 -10.32
N ALA A 289 8.99 11.68 -11.13
CA ALA A 289 9.36 13.08 -11.36
C ALA A 289 9.24 13.92 -10.09
N GLU A 290 8.13 13.81 -9.36
CA GLU A 290 7.91 14.50 -8.08
C GLU A 290 8.98 14.14 -7.05
N ARG A 291 9.31 12.85 -6.90
CA ARG A 291 10.39 12.41 -6.00
C ARG A 291 11.77 12.95 -6.41
N TYR A 292 12.01 13.05 -7.71
CA TYR A 292 13.26 13.61 -8.23
C TYR A 292 13.38 15.10 -7.89
N VAL A 293 12.31 15.88 -8.13
CA VAL A 293 12.28 17.31 -7.80
C VAL A 293 12.36 17.53 -6.28
N GLN A 294 11.62 16.73 -5.50
CA GLN A 294 11.74 16.72 -4.04
C GLN A 294 13.19 16.53 -3.61
N LYS A 295 13.89 15.52 -4.14
CA LYS A 295 15.31 15.29 -3.81
C LYS A 295 16.18 16.51 -4.13
N LEU A 296 15.99 17.15 -5.29
CA LEU A 296 16.76 18.35 -5.65
C LEU A 296 16.50 19.53 -4.69
N ILE A 297 15.25 19.71 -4.25
CA ILE A 297 14.90 20.73 -3.26
C ILE A 297 15.60 20.45 -1.92
N GLU A 298 15.56 19.20 -1.45
CA GLU A 298 16.18 18.79 -0.20
C GLU A 298 17.72 18.91 -0.26
N ASP A 299 18.34 18.49 -1.37
CA ASP A 299 19.78 18.61 -1.60
C ASP A 299 20.22 20.09 -1.62
N CYS A 300 19.42 20.97 -2.24
CA CYS A 300 19.66 22.42 -2.27
C CYS A 300 19.52 23.03 -0.87
N ARG A 301 18.48 22.65 -0.12
CA ARG A 301 18.25 23.10 1.25
C ARG A 301 19.44 22.80 2.14
N THR A 302 19.88 21.55 2.17
CA THR A 302 20.89 21.10 3.13
C THR A 302 22.27 21.72 2.88
N LYS A 303 22.56 22.12 1.63
CA LYS A 303 23.88 22.65 1.25
C LYS A 303 23.95 24.17 1.25
N ASP A 304 22.94 24.82 0.67
CA ASP A 304 23.10 26.18 0.14
C ASP A 304 22.07 27.18 0.67
N LEU A 305 21.00 26.74 1.34
CA LEU A 305 19.92 27.63 1.80
C LEU A 305 19.89 27.75 3.33
N PRO A 306 20.14 28.94 3.90
CA PRO A 306 19.96 29.18 5.33
C PRO A 306 18.47 29.03 5.69
N VAL A 307 18.21 28.63 6.95
CA VAL A 307 16.91 28.30 7.56
C VAL A 307 15.77 28.16 6.55
N SER A 308 15.46 26.93 6.14
CA SER A 308 14.36 26.69 5.19
C SER A 308 13.51 25.48 5.57
N ARG A 309 12.26 25.50 5.10
CA ARG A 309 11.25 24.48 5.37
C ARG A 309 10.58 24.07 4.06
N SER A 310 10.37 22.77 3.87
CA SER A 310 9.73 22.22 2.68
C SER A 310 8.46 21.47 3.04
N LEU A 311 7.44 21.60 2.19
CA LEU A 311 6.19 20.85 2.24
C LEU A 311 6.03 20.15 0.88
N HIS A 312 5.86 18.83 0.88
CA HIS A 312 5.73 18.05 -0.35
C HIS A 312 4.40 17.28 -0.36
N GLY A 313 3.72 17.28 -1.50
CA GLY A 313 2.46 16.58 -1.75
C GLY A 313 1.37 16.97 -0.75
N LYS A 314 1.28 18.27 -0.43
CA LYS A 314 0.35 18.76 0.60
C LYS A 314 -0.93 19.28 0.00
N LEU A 315 -2.03 18.88 0.64
CA LEU A 315 -3.36 19.40 0.34
C LEU A 315 -3.72 20.48 1.37
N PHE A 316 -3.98 21.67 0.87
CA PHE A 316 -4.49 22.79 1.67
C PHE A 316 -6.01 22.84 1.53
N VAL A 317 -6.75 22.71 2.62
CA VAL A 317 -8.22 22.76 2.67
C VAL A 317 -8.65 24.04 3.38
N PHE A 318 -9.55 24.78 2.74
CA PHE A 318 -10.07 26.04 3.24
C PHE A 318 -11.59 25.92 3.44
N ASN A 319 -12.09 26.59 4.48
CA ASN A 319 -13.49 26.52 4.90
C ASN A 319 -13.98 25.07 5.07
N GLU A 320 -13.17 24.23 5.72
CA GLU A 320 -13.46 22.82 5.91
C GLU A 320 -14.83 22.63 6.60
N HIS A 321 -15.61 21.65 6.12
CA HIS A 321 -16.96 21.35 6.59
C HIS A 321 -18.00 22.45 6.34
N THR A 322 -17.72 23.40 5.44
CA THR A 322 -18.71 24.39 4.98
C THR A 322 -19.13 24.12 3.54
N PRO A 323 -20.29 24.64 3.08
CA PRO A 323 -20.70 24.55 1.68
C PRO A 323 -19.70 25.16 0.68
N ASN A 324 -18.87 26.10 1.15
CA ASN A 324 -17.84 26.77 0.36
C ASN A 324 -16.44 26.17 0.58
N GLU A 325 -16.36 24.91 1.02
CA GLU A 325 -15.09 24.19 1.13
C GLU A 325 -14.41 24.08 -0.23
N PHE A 326 -13.15 24.49 -0.30
CA PHE A 326 -12.30 24.25 -1.46
C PHE A 326 -10.91 23.82 -1.00
N SER A 327 -10.11 23.37 -1.96
CA SER A 327 -8.82 22.78 -1.65
C SER A 327 -7.83 23.00 -2.79
N VAL A 328 -6.56 23.14 -2.42
CA VAL A 328 -5.43 23.35 -3.32
C VAL A 328 -4.38 22.30 -3.01
N GLU A 329 -4.06 21.46 -3.99
CA GLU A 329 -2.92 20.55 -3.92
C GLU A 329 -1.67 21.28 -4.41
N VAL A 330 -0.56 21.10 -3.70
CA VAL A 330 0.76 21.62 -4.05
C VAL A 330 1.76 20.48 -4.04
N ASP A 331 2.40 20.25 -5.18
CA ASP A 331 3.42 19.19 -5.32
C ASP A 331 4.60 19.48 -4.39
N HIS A 332 5.17 20.68 -4.46
CA HIS A 332 6.20 21.12 -3.52
C HIS A 332 6.06 22.60 -3.17
N MET A 333 6.34 22.92 -1.91
CA MET A 333 6.51 24.28 -1.43
C MET A 333 7.82 24.37 -0.67
N LEU A 334 8.63 25.39 -0.97
CA LEU A 334 9.86 25.68 -0.27
C LEU A 334 9.78 27.08 0.31
N ILE A 335 9.95 27.20 1.62
CA ILE A 335 9.94 28.45 2.37
C ILE A 335 11.37 28.71 2.82
N THR A 336 11.96 29.79 2.34
CA THR A 336 13.27 30.29 2.75
C THR A 336 13.09 31.55 3.60
N GLU A 337 14.20 32.11 4.07
CA GLU A 337 14.22 33.40 4.76
C GLU A 337 13.82 34.58 3.86
N ARG A 338 13.69 34.40 2.54
CA ARG A 338 13.44 35.51 1.61
C ARG A 338 12.23 35.27 0.72
N ASN A 339 11.97 34.03 0.37
CA ASN A 339 11.04 33.65 -0.67
C ASN A 339 10.19 32.46 -0.24
N VAL A 340 8.99 32.37 -0.80
CA VAL A 340 8.18 31.15 -0.73
C VAL A 340 7.87 30.68 -2.13
N PHE A 341 8.46 29.55 -2.50
CA PHE A 341 8.29 28.93 -3.81
C PHE A 341 7.14 27.93 -3.76
N VAL A 342 6.24 27.99 -4.74
CA VAL A 342 5.22 26.97 -5.02
C VAL A 342 5.61 26.31 -6.33
N ILE A 343 5.96 25.04 -6.29
CA ILE A 343 6.57 24.31 -7.40
C ILE A 343 5.61 23.21 -7.83
N GLU A 344 5.22 23.24 -9.10
CA GLU A 344 4.47 22.17 -9.76
C GLU A 344 5.44 21.32 -10.58
N THR A 345 5.31 20.00 -10.50
CA THR A 345 6.14 19.05 -11.21
C THR A 345 5.37 18.41 -12.37
N LYS A 346 6.01 18.31 -13.55
CA LYS A 346 5.45 17.58 -14.68
C LYS A 346 6.47 16.62 -15.28
N CYS A 347 6.01 15.42 -15.64
CA CYS A 347 6.81 14.44 -16.36
C CYS A 347 6.53 14.50 -17.86
N LYS A 348 7.45 15.08 -18.65
CA LYS A 348 7.36 15.20 -20.12
C LYS A 348 8.74 15.18 -20.76
N SER A 349 8.83 14.51 -21.91
CA SER A 349 10.06 14.40 -22.72
C SER A 349 9.86 15.11 -24.06
N GLY A 350 10.95 15.61 -24.64
CA GLY A 350 10.95 16.32 -25.93
C GLY A 350 10.93 17.85 -25.80
N THR A 351 10.50 18.52 -26.87
CA THR A 351 10.43 19.98 -26.95
C THR A 351 9.07 20.49 -26.50
N LEU A 352 9.04 21.35 -25.48
CA LEU A 352 7.84 21.99 -24.97
C LEU A 352 7.79 23.45 -25.42
N SER A 353 6.74 23.82 -26.15
CA SER A 353 6.42 25.22 -26.47
C SER A 353 5.51 25.77 -25.37
N THR A 354 6.08 26.55 -24.46
CA THR A 354 5.45 26.88 -23.17
C THR A 354 5.00 28.35 -23.07
N GLY A 355 4.31 28.85 -24.09
CA GLY A 355 3.81 30.23 -24.05
C GLY A 355 2.86 30.45 -22.87
N ALA A 356 3.06 31.54 -22.13
CA ALA A 356 2.37 31.82 -20.87
C ALA A 356 0.84 31.99 -21.03
N ASP A 357 0.42 32.53 -22.17
CA ASP A 357 -0.97 32.90 -22.44
C ASP A 357 -1.82 31.75 -22.98
N PHE A 358 -1.21 30.68 -23.47
CA PHE A 358 -1.95 29.54 -24.02
C PHE A 358 -2.58 28.69 -22.91
N PRO A 359 -3.80 28.15 -23.11
CA PRO A 359 -4.44 27.24 -22.14
C PRO A 359 -3.72 25.87 -22.08
N THR A 360 -3.11 25.46 -23.18
CA THR A 360 -2.33 24.24 -23.33
C THR A 360 -0.96 24.54 -23.91
N TRP A 361 0.01 23.68 -23.62
CA TRP A 361 1.35 23.69 -24.20
C TRP A 361 1.48 22.54 -25.20
N LYS A 362 2.16 22.82 -26.30
CA LYS A 362 2.52 21.81 -27.29
C LYS A 362 3.77 21.07 -26.82
N VAL A 363 3.77 19.75 -26.93
CA VAL A 363 4.90 18.87 -26.61
C VAL A 363 5.22 18.04 -27.84
N SER A 364 6.36 18.31 -28.46
CA SER A 364 6.85 17.59 -29.64
C SER A 364 7.93 16.60 -29.23
N SER A 365 7.72 15.33 -29.56
CA SER A 365 8.64 14.23 -29.23
C SER A 365 8.90 13.33 -30.43
N PRO A 366 9.94 12.48 -30.41
CA PRO A 366 10.15 11.48 -31.48
C PRO A 366 8.96 10.53 -31.68
N TYR A 367 8.09 10.40 -30.69
CA TYR A 367 6.89 9.54 -30.72
C TYR A 367 5.63 10.29 -31.19
N GLY A 368 5.77 11.55 -31.59
CA GLY A 368 4.67 12.40 -32.05
C GLY A 368 4.43 13.62 -31.18
N ASP A 369 3.49 14.45 -31.66
CA ASP A 369 3.05 15.67 -31.01
C ASP A 369 1.90 15.38 -30.03
N SER A 370 1.94 16.02 -28.87
CA SER A 370 0.87 15.97 -27.88
C SER A 370 0.64 17.35 -27.27
N GLN A 371 -0.45 17.49 -26.52
CA GLN A 371 -0.72 18.69 -25.74
C GLN A 371 -0.71 18.37 -24.25
N MET A 372 -0.38 19.36 -23.44
CA MET A 372 -0.57 19.32 -21.99
C MET A 372 -1.22 20.59 -21.50
N ARG A 373 -1.96 20.53 -20.40
CA ARG A 373 -2.46 21.72 -19.73
C ARG A 373 -1.30 22.63 -19.33
N ASN A 374 -1.49 23.93 -19.44
CA ASN A 374 -0.51 24.92 -18.98
C ASN A 374 -0.32 24.80 -17.47
N ALA A 375 0.78 24.14 -17.08
CA ALA A 375 1.11 23.89 -15.68
C ALA A 375 1.45 25.18 -14.94
N LEU A 376 1.95 26.20 -15.65
CA LEU A 376 2.24 27.49 -15.05
C LEU A 376 0.96 28.19 -14.58
N LYS A 377 -0.11 28.17 -15.40
CA LYS A 377 -1.42 28.69 -14.99
C LYS A 377 -1.99 27.93 -13.79
N GLN A 378 -1.75 26.63 -13.70
CA GLN A 378 -2.18 25.82 -12.55
C GLN A 378 -1.47 26.28 -11.27
N VAL A 379 -0.13 26.36 -11.27
CA VAL A 379 0.64 26.77 -10.08
C VAL A 379 0.43 28.24 -9.72
N LYS A 380 0.28 29.14 -10.71
CA LYS A 380 -0.10 30.54 -10.47
C LYS A 380 -1.46 30.65 -9.78
N ASN A 381 -2.43 29.83 -10.17
CA ASN A 381 -3.73 29.79 -9.51
C ASN A 381 -3.62 29.25 -8.08
N ALA A 382 -2.86 28.18 -7.85
CA ALA A 382 -2.60 27.65 -6.51
C ALA A 382 -1.96 28.72 -5.61
N ALA A 383 -0.88 29.35 -6.08
CA ALA A 383 -0.18 30.45 -5.38
C ALA A 383 -1.13 31.62 -5.08
N ARG A 384 -1.92 32.09 -6.06
CA ARG A 384 -2.89 33.17 -5.85
C ARG A 384 -3.94 32.84 -4.79
N VAL A 385 -4.44 31.60 -4.79
CA VAL A 385 -5.43 31.17 -3.79
C VAL A 385 -4.79 31.12 -2.41
N LEU A 386 -3.61 30.49 -2.27
CA LEU A 386 -2.88 30.42 -1.01
C LEU A 386 -2.59 31.82 -0.46
N GLN A 387 -2.05 32.71 -1.28
CA GLN A 387 -1.77 34.10 -0.91
C GLN A 387 -3.00 34.81 -0.33
N ARG A 388 -4.15 34.68 -1.00
CA ARG A 388 -5.39 35.34 -0.58
C ARG A 388 -5.98 34.78 0.71
N GLN A 389 -5.81 33.48 0.95
CA GLN A 389 -6.46 32.82 2.09
C GLN A 389 -5.61 32.82 3.36
N THR A 390 -4.29 32.83 3.22
CA THR A 390 -3.36 32.68 4.36
C THR A 390 -2.67 33.99 4.74
N ALA A 391 -2.94 35.09 4.02
CA ALA A 391 -2.43 36.43 4.31
C ALA A 391 -0.90 36.47 4.54
N LEU A 392 -0.16 35.70 3.73
CA LEU A 392 1.29 35.56 3.88
C LEU A 392 2.00 36.92 3.72
N PRO A 393 3.09 37.17 4.47
CA PRO A 393 3.82 38.43 4.47
C PRO A 393 4.67 38.65 3.21
N CYS A 394 4.67 37.71 2.27
CA CYS A 394 5.44 37.74 1.03
C CYS A 394 4.60 37.26 -0.14
N GLU A 395 5.02 37.59 -1.35
CA GLU A 395 4.44 37.03 -2.58
C GLU A 395 4.94 35.60 -2.80
N LEU A 396 4.02 34.68 -3.13
CA LEU A 396 4.36 33.31 -3.51
C LEU A 396 4.91 33.26 -4.94
N ILE A 397 6.09 32.65 -5.11
CA ILE A 397 6.77 32.50 -6.41
C ILE A 397 6.37 31.17 -7.07
N PRO A 398 5.56 31.20 -8.14
CA PRO A 398 5.16 29.99 -8.85
C PRO A 398 6.27 29.51 -9.78
N LEU A 399 6.66 28.25 -9.67
CA LEU A 399 7.63 27.57 -10.52
C LEU A 399 7.04 26.28 -11.11
N VAL A 400 7.50 25.90 -12.30
CA VAL A 400 7.18 24.62 -12.93
C VAL A 400 8.46 23.88 -13.26
N ALA A 401 8.63 22.70 -12.65
CA ALA A 401 9.76 21.82 -12.91
C ALA A 401 9.37 20.69 -13.88
N ILE A 402 10.00 20.66 -15.06
CA ILE A 402 9.77 19.62 -16.07
C ILE A 402 10.86 18.56 -15.98
N LYS A 403 10.46 17.32 -15.67
CA LYS A 403 11.35 16.15 -15.71
C LYS A 403 11.02 15.28 -16.92
N GLY A 404 12.04 14.84 -17.64
CA GLY A 404 11.91 13.87 -18.71
C GLY A 404 13.24 13.62 -19.39
N ASN A 405 13.20 12.91 -20.51
CA ASN A 405 14.36 12.71 -21.36
C ASN A 405 14.38 13.82 -22.40
N ASP A 406 15.56 14.40 -22.65
CA ASP A 406 15.80 15.39 -23.71
C ASP A 406 14.81 16.56 -23.67
N VAL A 407 14.56 17.08 -22.47
CA VAL A 407 13.63 18.19 -22.26
C VAL A 407 14.22 19.48 -22.81
N LYS A 408 13.54 20.07 -23.79
CA LYS A 408 13.87 21.40 -24.32
C LYS A 408 12.67 22.33 -24.14
N ILE A 409 12.87 23.45 -23.47
CA ILE A 409 11.83 24.46 -23.26
C ILE A 409 12.06 25.57 -24.29
N VAL A 410 11.03 25.88 -25.09
CA VAL A 410 11.07 26.89 -26.15
C VAL A 410 9.99 27.92 -25.86
N ASP A 411 10.36 29.20 -25.99
CA ASP A 411 9.49 30.36 -25.73
C ASP A 411 8.84 30.32 -24.34
N GLY A 412 9.53 29.72 -23.38
CA GLY A 412 9.05 29.55 -22.02
C GLY A 412 9.33 30.77 -21.14
N PRO A 413 8.38 31.14 -20.27
CA PRO A 413 8.67 32.11 -19.22
C PRO A 413 9.73 31.54 -18.27
N THR A 414 10.49 32.42 -17.62
CA THR A 414 11.65 32.06 -16.77
C THR A 414 11.33 31.17 -15.57
N ASN A 415 10.05 31.02 -15.22
CA ASN A 415 9.57 30.16 -14.16
C ASN A 415 9.11 28.78 -14.63
N VAL A 416 9.35 28.42 -15.89
CA VAL A 416 9.21 27.06 -16.41
C VAL A 416 10.61 26.56 -16.75
N LEU A 417 11.07 25.54 -16.03
CA LEU A 417 12.48 25.12 -16.05
C LEU A 417 12.62 23.61 -16.17
N VAL A 418 13.75 23.17 -16.72
CA VAL A 418 14.13 21.77 -16.68
C VAL A 418 14.46 21.41 -15.23
N ALA A 419 13.92 20.32 -14.71
CA ALA A 419 13.98 20.00 -13.28
C ALA A 419 15.41 20.04 -12.70
N ALA A 420 16.43 19.66 -13.47
CA ALA A 420 17.84 19.71 -13.05
C ALA A 420 18.34 21.13 -12.72
N GLU A 421 17.72 22.17 -13.27
CA GLU A 421 18.08 23.58 -13.06
C GLU A 421 17.43 24.18 -11.82
N ILE A 422 16.54 23.46 -11.13
CA ILE A 422 15.75 24.00 -10.02
C ILE A 422 16.65 24.56 -8.91
N GLY A 423 17.72 23.87 -8.55
CA GLY A 423 18.66 24.34 -7.53
C GLY A 423 19.39 25.62 -7.92
N ASN A 424 19.67 25.83 -9.21
CA ASN A 424 20.29 27.07 -9.69
C ASN A 424 19.31 28.25 -9.57
N VAL A 425 18.06 28.02 -9.96
CA VAL A 425 17.01 29.03 -9.88
C VAL A 425 16.70 29.41 -8.43
N LEU A 426 16.50 28.42 -7.55
CA LEU A 426 16.26 28.66 -6.12
C LEU A 426 17.38 29.50 -5.50
N ARG A 427 18.64 29.17 -5.79
CA ARG A 427 19.80 29.94 -5.32
C ARG A 427 19.83 31.36 -5.89
N ALA A 428 19.54 31.54 -7.17
CA ALA A 428 19.53 32.86 -7.79
C ALA A 428 18.50 33.81 -7.13
N PHE A 429 17.33 33.28 -6.76
CA PHE A 429 16.29 34.06 -6.05
C PHE A 429 16.69 34.42 -4.61
N GLU A 430 17.52 33.61 -3.94
CA GLU A 430 18.00 33.96 -2.59
C GLU A 430 19.05 35.09 -2.60
N HIS A 431 19.89 35.16 -3.64
CA HIS A 431 20.98 36.14 -3.71
C HIS A 431 20.53 37.52 -4.23
N GLY A 432 19.25 37.67 -4.62
CA GLY A 432 18.70 38.89 -5.20
C GLY A 432 17.91 39.75 -4.21
N LYS A 433 18.41 40.97 -3.97
CA LYS A 433 17.77 42.12 -3.26
C LYS A 433 17.61 41.98 -1.73
N PRO A 434 17.66 43.11 -0.99
CA PRO A 434 17.28 43.18 0.42
C PRO A 434 15.75 43.12 0.54
N HIS A 435 15.19 41.91 0.55
CA HIS A 435 13.82 41.68 0.99
C HIS A 435 13.77 41.53 2.51
N PRO A 436 12.62 41.86 3.15
CA PRO A 436 12.45 41.58 4.56
C PRO A 436 12.72 40.10 4.82
N ILE A 437 13.52 39.83 5.84
CA ILE A 437 13.81 38.46 6.28
C ILE A 437 12.49 37.88 6.82
N LEU A 438 11.95 36.90 6.10
CA LEU A 438 10.83 36.08 6.53
C LEU A 438 11.33 35.14 7.63
N ASP A 439 10.51 34.92 8.65
CA ASP A 439 10.69 33.79 9.55
C ASP A 439 9.98 32.56 8.96
N PRO A 440 10.72 31.55 8.47
CA PRO A 440 10.12 30.36 7.88
C PRO A 440 9.20 29.61 8.84
N ALA A 441 9.47 29.66 10.15
CA ALA A 441 8.64 29.01 11.16
C ALA A 441 7.27 29.68 11.28
N SER A 442 7.23 31.02 11.29
CA SER A 442 5.99 31.80 11.27
C SER A 442 5.16 31.55 10.02
N VAL A 443 5.78 31.49 8.83
CA VAL A 443 5.08 31.16 7.57
C VAL A 443 4.48 29.75 7.63
N ILE A 444 5.25 28.77 8.10
CA ILE A 444 4.74 27.40 8.31
C ILE A 444 3.58 27.38 9.30
N ALA A 445 3.65 28.14 10.40
CA ALA A 445 2.58 28.20 11.40
C ALA A 445 1.27 28.77 10.82
N MET A 446 1.34 29.69 9.86
CA MET A 446 0.16 30.19 9.15
C MET A 446 -0.42 29.17 8.17
N LEU A 447 0.42 28.32 7.59
CA LEU A 447 0.01 27.32 6.59
C LEU A 447 -0.54 26.03 7.21
N LEU A 448 0.05 25.57 8.32
CA LEU A 448 -0.27 24.29 8.95
C LEU A 448 -1.75 24.07 9.31
N PRO A 449 -2.51 25.07 9.80
CA PRO A 449 -3.93 24.91 10.09
C PRO A 449 -4.78 24.52 8.87
N HIS A 450 -4.27 24.76 7.66
CA HIS A 450 -4.94 24.43 6.41
C HIS A 450 -4.47 23.11 5.80
N VAL A 451 -3.39 22.51 6.30
CA VAL A 451 -2.86 21.26 5.77
C VAL A 451 -3.74 20.09 6.21
N ASN A 452 -4.24 19.31 5.25
CA ASN A 452 -5.07 18.14 5.52
C ASN A 452 -4.47 16.89 4.85
N ASP A 453 -3.93 16.00 5.69
CA ASP A 453 -3.31 14.73 5.24
C ASP A 453 -4.32 13.55 5.22
N ASP A 454 -5.62 13.79 5.43
CA ASP A 454 -6.65 12.74 5.37
C ASP A 454 -6.83 12.24 3.91
N PRO A 455 -6.62 10.93 3.64
CA PRO A 455 -6.91 10.35 2.33
C PRO A 455 -8.34 10.61 1.84
N ALA A 456 -9.32 10.75 2.74
CA ALA A 456 -10.69 11.09 2.36
C ALA A 456 -10.81 12.54 1.86
N ALA A 457 -10.05 13.49 2.43
CA ALA A 457 -10.00 14.87 1.94
C ALA A 457 -9.37 14.93 0.53
N MET A 458 -8.28 14.19 0.32
CA MET A 458 -7.68 14.05 -1.02
C MET A 458 -8.66 13.44 -2.03
N LYS A 459 -9.41 12.41 -1.63
CA LYS A 459 -10.46 11.84 -2.50
C LYS A 459 -11.51 12.89 -2.89
N ARG A 460 -12.02 13.68 -1.94
CA ARG A 460 -12.96 14.78 -2.21
C ARG A 460 -12.35 15.83 -3.13
N HIS A 461 -11.07 16.18 -2.93
CA HIS A 461 -10.33 17.09 -3.80
C HIS A 461 -10.33 16.60 -5.25
N VAL A 462 -9.93 15.34 -5.47
CA VAL A 462 -9.90 14.72 -6.80
C VAL A 462 -11.29 14.68 -7.45
N GLU A 463 -12.32 14.33 -6.69
CA GLU A 463 -13.72 14.33 -7.17
C GLU A 463 -14.15 15.74 -7.62
N ARG A 464 -13.87 16.77 -6.81
CA ARG A 464 -14.15 18.18 -7.17
C ARG A 464 -13.36 18.65 -8.38
N ALA A 465 -12.07 18.31 -8.46
CA ALA A 465 -11.21 18.67 -9.59
C ALA A 465 -11.71 18.04 -10.90
N ASN A 466 -12.12 16.77 -10.86
CA ASN A 466 -12.71 16.08 -12.00
C ASN A 466 -14.06 16.70 -12.41
N ALA A 467 -14.94 17.00 -11.45
CA ALA A 467 -16.21 17.67 -11.73
C ALA A 467 -16.01 19.08 -12.34
N ALA A 468 -15.03 19.84 -11.84
CA ALA A 468 -14.67 21.14 -12.40
C ALA A 468 -14.12 21.02 -13.83
N ARG A 469 -13.32 19.99 -14.12
CA ARG A 469 -12.84 19.71 -15.48
C ARG A 469 -13.99 19.41 -16.43
N VAL A 470 -14.91 18.51 -16.05
CA VAL A 470 -16.09 18.17 -16.88
C VAL A 470 -16.95 19.40 -17.15
N ARG A 471 -17.16 20.27 -16.15
CA ARG A 471 -17.88 21.53 -16.35
C ARG A 471 -17.17 22.46 -17.34
N ALA A 472 -15.84 22.61 -17.22
CA ALA A 472 -15.07 23.46 -18.13
C ALA A 472 -15.15 22.94 -19.59
N GLU A 473 -15.01 21.64 -19.79
CA GLU A 473 -15.18 21.00 -21.10
C GLU A 473 -16.60 21.24 -21.65
N MET A 474 -17.64 21.11 -20.83
CA MET A 474 -19.02 21.40 -21.22
C MET A 474 -19.20 22.88 -21.61
N THR A 475 -18.63 23.81 -20.84
CA THR A 475 -18.68 25.25 -21.15
C THR A 475 -17.95 25.57 -22.46
N GLU A 476 -16.80 24.94 -22.72
CA GLU A 476 -16.10 25.09 -24.01
C GLU A 476 -16.94 24.58 -25.18
N ILE A 477 -17.62 23.44 -25.02
CA ILE A 477 -18.54 22.89 -26.04
C ILE A 477 -19.71 23.85 -26.27
N VAL A 478 -20.33 24.36 -25.21
CA VAL A 478 -21.44 25.31 -25.31
C VAL A 478 -20.99 26.60 -26.00
N ASN A 479 -19.84 27.16 -25.62
CA ASN A 479 -19.30 28.37 -26.24
C ASN A 479 -18.94 28.15 -27.72
N ALA A 480 -18.39 26.99 -28.06
CA ALA A 480 -18.09 26.64 -29.46
C ALA A 480 -19.37 26.43 -30.29
N ALA A 481 -20.43 25.92 -29.66
CA ALA A 481 -21.74 25.75 -30.29
C ALA A 481 -22.51 27.07 -30.43
N SER A 482 -22.34 28.02 -29.51
CA SER A 482 -23.02 29.33 -29.54
C SER A 482 -22.39 30.35 -30.48
N ILE A 483 -21.17 30.10 -30.96
CA ILE A 483 -20.45 30.95 -31.91
C ILE A 483 -20.71 30.53 -33.38
N ARG A 484 -21.40 29.40 -33.60
CA ARG A 484 -21.95 29.01 -34.90
C ARG A 484 -23.41 29.41 -34.98
#